data_AF-A0A3D1LE83-F1
#
_entry.id   AF-A0A3D1LE83-F1
#
_cell.length_a   1.000
_cell.length_b   1.000
_cell.length_c   1.000
_cell.angle_alpha   90.00
_cell.angle_beta   90.00
_cell.angle_gamma   90.00
#
_symmetry.space_group_name_H-M   'P 1'
#
loop_
_entity.id
_entity.type
_entity.pdbx_description
1 polymer ?
#
loop_
_entity_poly.entity_id
_entity_poly.type
_entity_poly.pdbx_seq_one_letter_code
_entity_poly.pdbx_strand_id
1 'polypeptide(L)'
;MKQIRKFAALILAFSVLFSLAVPTFAASSVQSEVQSSAAFMLSSVKSPEVGSIGGEWAVIGLARSGYSVPADYYDEYYTRVEKYVKNCSGVLHERKYTEYSRVVLALTAIGRDPSNVAGYNLLMPLGDFDKTIWQGLNGPIWALIALDSGNYDIPKNTSAKTQATRQLYIDEIIKNQMKDGGWSLTGTGDSDVDISAMALQALAKYQDQKAVKTATDKALTYLSKVQDSKGGFASWGTMNVESVAQVIVALCELGISLDDSRFVKNGHTLTENLLSFRQSNGGFYHVLDGSDGNNQMSAEQGFYALVAIDRAENGKNSLYRMGDVTKNTSKPIANVNKGSADASVSVPGVTAPGTTFSDVKNHANQTSIEALASRGIINGMGQGTFMPNKTMTRAEFAAIVTRALGLTAKDTKVFSDVPSSKWYAGYIGAANSSGIVNGVGSGKFNPDGTITRQEAAAMVARAAKLCGLDTEMDAGATKDVLAQFGDYRSVASWAKESLAFCYYTNILDQSALKIEPTKAILRCEIAQMLYNMLTAAELI
;
A
#
# COMPACT_ATOMS: atom_id res chain seq x y z
N MET A 1 18.53 59.72 -16.41
CA MET A 1 18.98 59.11 -15.14
C MET A 1 17.87 58.55 -14.23
N LYS A 2 16.66 59.13 -14.17
CA LYS A 2 15.57 58.58 -13.32
C LYS A 2 14.91 57.28 -13.81
N GLN A 3 14.89 57.00 -15.12
CA GLN A 3 14.29 55.76 -15.66
C GLN A 3 15.19 54.52 -15.50
N ILE A 4 16.51 54.67 -15.57
CA ILE A 4 17.48 53.57 -15.38
C ILE A 4 17.45 53.04 -13.94
N ARG A 5 17.19 53.92 -12.95
CA ARG A 5 17.04 53.53 -11.54
C ARG A 5 15.77 52.71 -11.25
N LYS A 6 14.69 52.91 -12.02
CA LYS A 6 13.45 52.11 -11.86
C LYS A 6 13.58 50.71 -12.47
N PHE A 7 14.35 50.56 -13.55
CA PHE A 7 14.61 49.25 -14.17
C PHE A 7 15.59 48.41 -13.33
N ALA A 8 16.63 49.03 -12.75
CA ALA A 8 17.55 48.34 -11.85
C ALA A 8 16.87 47.89 -10.53
N ALA A 9 15.92 48.67 -10.00
CA ALA A 9 15.15 48.29 -8.82
C ALA A 9 14.16 47.13 -9.09
N LEU A 10 13.61 47.04 -10.30
CA LEU A 10 12.72 45.94 -10.70
C LEU A 10 13.49 44.63 -10.92
N ILE A 11 14.71 44.69 -11.45
CA ILE A 11 15.58 43.52 -11.61
C ILE A 11 16.10 43.03 -10.25
N LEU A 12 16.44 43.94 -9.31
CA LEU A 12 16.76 43.55 -7.94
C LEU A 12 15.56 42.96 -7.18
N ALA A 13 14.35 43.48 -7.39
CA ALA A 13 13.14 42.90 -6.81
C ALA A 13 12.82 41.50 -7.38
N PHE A 14 13.08 41.26 -8.67
CA PHE A 14 12.96 39.92 -9.27
C PHE A 14 14.08 38.96 -8.84
N SER A 15 15.25 39.48 -8.47
CA SER A 15 16.37 38.69 -7.93
C SER A 15 16.14 38.26 -6.47
N VAL A 16 15.43 39.09 -5.69
CA VAL A 16 15.10 38.83 -4.27
C VAL A 16 13.79 38.03 -4.12
N LEU A 17 12.94 37.98 -5.15
CA LEU A 17 11.74 37.12 -5.16
C LEU A 17 12.02 35.68 -5.62
N PHE A 18 13.19 35.40 -6.21
CA PHE A 18 13.68 34.03 -6.47
C PHE A 18 14.53 33.46 -5.32
N SER A 19 14.71 34.22 -4.23
CA SER A 19 15.33 33.73 -2.97
C SER A 19 14.30 33.46 -1.87
N LEU A 20 13.02 33.32 -2.20
CA LEU A 20 12.14 32.49 -1.38
C LEU A 20 12.64 31.06 -1.54
N ALA A 21 13.62 30.72 -0.69
CA ALA A 21 14.04 29.37 -0.43
C ALA A 21 12.77 28.56 -0.18
N VAL A 22 12.33 27.81 -1.19
CA VAL A 22 11.85 26.47 -0.92
C VAL A 22 12.94 25.89 -0.02
N PRO A 23 12.64 25.43 1.20
CA PRO A 23 13.61 24.64 1.90
C PRO A 23 13.82 23.40 1.03
N THR A 24 14.81 23.45 0.14
CA THR A 24 15.57 22.27 -0.22
C THR A 24 16.18 21.84 1.10
N PHE A 25 15.40 21.07 1.87
CA PHE A 25 15.96 20.22 2.90
C PHE A 25 17.05 19.44 2.17
N ALA A 26 18.31 19.78 2.44
CA ALA A 26 19.39 18.88 2.12
C ALA A 26 19.00 17.57 2.81
N ALA A 27 18.67 16.56 2.02
CA ALA A 27 18.39 15.23 2.52
C ALA A 27 19.50 14.87 3.51
N SER A 28 19.16 14.43 4.73
CA SER A 28 20.19 13.94 5.65
C SER A 28 20.95 12.81 4.94
N SER A 29 22.21 12.58 5.30
CA SER A 29 23.01 11.51 4.70
C SER A 29 22.31 10.14 4.79
N VAL A 30 21.46 9.96 5.81
CA VAL A 30 20.64 8.76 6.00
C VAL A 30 19.52 8.66 4.96
N GLN A 31 18.88 9.76 4.56
CA GLN A 31 17.78 9.72 3.60
C GLN A 31 18.25 9.22 2.21
N SER A 32 19.44 9.61 1.75
CA SER A 32 20.00 9.03 0.52
C SER A 32 20.24 7.52 0.63
N GLU A 33 20.65 7.05 1.81
CA GLU A 33 20.84 5.62 2.07
C GLU A 33 19.50 4.87 2.10
N VAL A 34 18.46 5.45 2.70
CA VAL A 34 17.09 4.90 2.66
C VAL A 34 16.61 4.73 1.22
N GLN A 35 16.79 5.75 0.36
CA GLN A 35 16.37 5.66 -1.04
C GLN A 35 17.12 4.57 -1.81
N SER A 36 18.44 4.46 -1.62
CA SER A 36 19.25 3.42 -2.26
C SER A 36 18.87 2.01 -1.79
N SER A 37 18.68 1.82 -0.48
CA SER A 37 18.26 0.54 0.08
C SER A 37 16.82 0.17 -0.28
N ALA A 38 15.91 1.13 -0.37
CA ALA A 38 14.55 0.89 -0.85
C ALA A 38 14.53 0.46 -2.32
N ALA A 39 15.33 1.11 -3.18
CA ALA A 39 15.47 0.71 -4.58
C ALA A 39 16.02 -0.72 -4.70
N PHE A 40 17.03 -1.08 -3.90
CA PHE A 40 17.55 -2.44 -3.85
C PHE A 40 16.50 -3.44 -3.37
N MET A 41 15.79 -3.15 -2.28
CA MET A 41 14.71 -4.01 -1.76
C MET A 41 13.61 -4.25 -2.77
N LEU A 42 13.15 -3.21 -3.46
CA LEU A 42 12.14 -3.36 -4.52
C LEU A 42 12.67 -4.22 -5.69
N SER A 43 13.97 -4.13 -5.98
CA SER A 43 14.60 -4.93 -7.05
C SER A 43 14.82 -6.39 -6.67
N SER A 44 15.15 -6.68 -5.40
CA SER A 44 15.46 -8.02 -4.91
C SER A 44 14.21 -8.78 -4.45
N VAL A 45 13.19 -8.06 -3.98
CA VAL A 45 11.90 -8.60 -3.51
C VAL A 45 10.79 -8.07 -4.41
N LYS A 46 10.75 -8.52 -5.66
CA LYS A 46 9.73 -8.05 -6.62
C LYS A 46 8.31 -8.52 -6.29
N SER A 47 8.20 -9.68 -5.65
CA SER A 47 6.93 -10.35 -5.37
C SER A 47 7.00 -10.95 -3.96
N PRO A 48 6.87 -10.13 -2.90
CA PRO A 48 6.96 -10.63 -1.54
C PRO A 48 5.88 -11.68 -1.26
N GLU A 49 6.23 -12.68 -0.45
CA GLU A 49 5.35 -13.75 0.01
C GLU A 49 5.28 -13.77 1.54
N VAL A 50 4.41 -14.62 2.10
CA VAL A 50 4.40 -14.86 3.56
C VAL A 50 5.68 -15.64 3.92
N GLY A 51 6.59 -14.99 4.62
CA GLY A 51 7.92 -15.54 4.88
C GLY A 51 8.88 -14.55 5.55
N SER A 52 9.78 -15.10 6.39
CA SER A 52 10.73 -14.31 7.17
C SER A 52 11.81 -13.61 6.34
N ILE A 53 12.15 -14.12 5.14
CA ILE A 53 13.15 -13.54 4.24
C ILE A 53 12.45 -13.31 2.89
N GLY A 54 12.61 -12.13 2.30
CA GLY A 54 11.94 -11.77 1.05
C GLY A 54 10.43 -11.54 1.19
N GLY A 55 9.97 -11.33 2.42
CA GLY A 55 8.56 -11.20 2.76
C GLY A 55 8.28 -9.99 3.64
N GLU A 56 7.89 -10.22 4.89
CA GLU A 56 7.33 -9.20 5.77
C GLU A 56 8.27 -8.02 6.04
N TRP A 57 9.56 -8.25 6.28
CA TRP A 57 10.50 -7.17 6.63
C TRP A 57 10.75 -6.22 5.46
N ALA A 58 10.84 -6.73 4.24
CA ALA A 58 10.94 -5.91 3.04
C ALA A 58 9.67 -5.06 2.86
N VAL A 59 8.48 -5.64 3.07
CA VAL A 59 7.20 -4.93 2.99
C VAL A 59 7.12 -3.81 4.03
N ILE A 60 7.47 -4.10 5.29
CA ILE A 60 7.47 -3.10 6.38
C ILE A 60 8.46 -1.97 6.06
N GLY A 61 9.69 -2.30 5.69
CA GLY A 61 10.71 -1.31 5.34
C GLY A 61 10.25 -0.40 4.20
N LEU A 62 9.76 -0.97 3.10
CA LEU A 62 9.29 -0.21 1.95
C LEU A 62 8.11 0.69 2.33
N ALA A 63 7.08 0.13 2.97
CA ALA A 63 5.87 0.87 3.34
C ALA A 63 6.15 2.01 4.33
N ARG A 64 7.15 1.84 5.20
CA ARG A 64 7.51 2.84 6.22
C ARG A 64 8.56 3.85 5.75
N SER A 65 9.25 3.59 4.63
CA SER A 65 10.29 4.46 4.06
C SER A 65 9.75 5.69 3.31
N GLY A 66 8.50 5.64 2.84
CA GLY A 66 7.95 6.66 1.93
C GLY A 66 8.48 6.55 0.48
N TYR A 67 9.23 5.50 0.17
CA TYR A 67 9.65 5.19 -1.20
C TYR A 67 8.45 4.81 -2.07
N SER A 68 8.44 5.27 -3.32
CA SER A 68 7.38 4.93 -4.27
C SER A 68 7.58 3.52 -4.84
N VAL A 69 6.58 2.66 -4.70
CA VAL A 69 6.53 1.32 -5.28
C VAL A 69 5.50 1.26 -6.42
N PRO A 70 5.52 0.22 -7.28
CA PRO A 70 4.43 -0.02 -8.24
C PRO A 70 3.07 -0.03 -7.55
N ALA A 71 2.05 0.52 -8.21
CA ALA A 71 0.75 0.79 -7.60
C ALA A 71 0.06 -0.48 -7.03
N ASP A 72 0.33 -1.63 -7.64
CA ASP A 72 -0.19 -2.95 -7.30
C ASP A 72 0.69 -3.72 -6.32
N TYR A 73 1.91 -3.27 -6.02
CA TYR A 73 2.91 -4.04 -5.27
C TYR A 73 2.39 -4.57 -3.91
N TYR A 74 1.77 -3.69 -3.11
CA TYR A 74 1.20 -4.07 -1.81
C TYR A 74 -0.13 -4.81 -1.94
N ASP A 75 -0.91 -4.54 -2.98
CA ASP A 75 -2.19 -5.20 -3.23
C ASP A 75 -1.96 -6.66 -3.65
N GLU A 76 -0.97 -6.91 -4.52
CA GLU A 76 -0.55 -8.25 -4.88
C GLU A 76 0.04 -9.01 -3.69
N TYR A 77 0.85 -8.35 -2.86
CA TYR A 77 1.33 -8.96 -1.61
C TYR A 77 0.14 -9.40 -0.75
N TYR A 78 -0.84 -8.51 -0.58
CA TYR A 78 -2.05 -8.82 0.19
C TYR A 78 -2.84 -9.98 -0.43
N THR A 79 -2.99 -10.05 -1.76
CA THR A 79 -3.58 -11.21 -2.44
C THR A 79 -2.82 -12.52 -2.15
N ARG A 80 -1.49 -12.49 -2.13
CA ARG A 80 -0.66 -13.64 -1.77
C ARG A 80 -0.85 -14.03 -0.30
N VAL A 81 -0.97 -13.06 0.62
CA VAL A 81 -1.31 -13.30 2.02
C VAL A 81 -2.70 -13.94 2.14
N GLU A 82 -3.73 -13.41 1.49
CA GLU A 82 -5.08 -13.99 1.51
C GLU A 82 -5.09 -15.43 1.00
N LYS A 83 -4.38 -15.70 -0.09
CA LYS A 83 -4.21 -17.07 -0.63
C LYS A 83 -3.52 -17.98 0.37
N TYR A 84 -2.43 -17.53 0.99
CA TYR A 84 -1.68 -18.30 1.99
C TYR A 84 -2.56 -18.63 3.20
N VAL A 85 -3.23 -17.61 3.78
CA VAL A 85 -4.13 -17.73 4.93
C VAL A 85 -5.27 -18.70 4.62
N LYS A 86 -5.88 -18.61 3.44
CA LYS A 86 -6.93 -19.54 3.01
C LYS A 86 -6.42 -20.97 2.89
N ASN A 87 -5.24 -21.17 2.29
CA ASN A 87 -4.65 -22.49 2.09
C ASN A 87 -4.28 -23.16 3.42
N CYS A 88 -3.86 -22.39 4.42
CA CYS A 88 -3.58 -22.92 5.76
C CYS A 88 -4.78 -22.86 6.71
N SER A 89 -5.99 -22.57 6.20
CA SER A 89 -7.22 -22.45 7.00
C SER A 89 -7.09 -21.50 8.21
N GLY A 90 -6.36 -20.39 8.04
CA GLY A 90 -6.08 -19.42 9.09
C GLY A 90 -4.99 -19.82 10.09
N VAL A 91 -4.46 -21.04 10.01
CA VAL A 91 -3.41 -21.53 10.91
C VAL A 91 -2.04 -21.34 10.26
N LEU A 92 -1.42 -20.16 10.43
CA LEU A 92 -0.12 -19.86 9.82
C LEU A 92 0.98 -20.80 10.33
N HIS A 93 0.93 -21.18 11.61
CA HIS A 93 1.79 -22.20 12.19
C HIS A 93 1.23 -22.72 13.52
N GLU A 94 1.44 -24.01 13.79
CA GLU A 94 1.00 -24.69 15.03
C GLU A 94 1.79 -24.29 16.29
N ARG A 95 2.92 -23.60 16.12
CA ARG A 95 3.97 -23.47 17.14
C ARG A 95 4.72 -22.16 17.04
N LYS A 96 4.94 -21.66 15.81
CA LYS A 96 5.60 -20.38 15.58
C LYS A 96 4.57 -19.25 15.54
N TYR A 97 4.15 -18.77 16.71
CA TYR A 97 3.16 -17.69 16.79
C TYR A 97 3.74 -16.33 16.35
N THR A 98 5.05 -16.22 16.23
CA THR A 98 5.71 -15.10 15.55
C THR A 98 5.32 -14.96 14.08
N GLU A 99 4.85 -16.03 13.41
CA GLU A 99 4.33 -15.93 12.03
C GLU A 99 3.13 -14.99 11.95
N TYR A 100 2.18 -15.08 12.90
CA TYR A 100 1.06 -14.13 12.99
C TYR A 100 1.55 -12.72 13.26
N SER A 101 2.50 -12.56 14.18
CA SER A 101 3.02 -11.24 14.55
C SER A 101 3.66 -10.53 13.35
N ARG A 102 4.46 -11.23 12.54
CA ARG A 102 5.08 -10.64 11.35
C ARG A 102 4.05 -10.26 10.29
N VAL A 103 3.10 -11.14 9.97
CA VAL A 103 2.05 -10.84 8.99
C VAL A 103 1.19 -9.67 9.46
N VAL A 104 0.81 -9.63 10.74
CA VAL A 104 0.08 -8.49 11.33
C VAL A 104 0.86 -7.18 11.15
N LEU A 105 2.17 -7.17 11.38
CA LEU A 105 3.01 -5.99 11.19
C LEU A 105 3.05 -5.53 9.72
N ALA A 106 3.27 -6.46 8.78
CA ALA A 106 3.31 -6.15 7.36
C ALA A 106 1.97 -5.60 6.87
N LEU A 107 0.85 -6.24 7.24
CA LEU A 107 -0.50 -5.78 6.90
C LEU A 107 -0.79 -4.40 7.46
N THR A 108 -0.42 -4.16 8.73
CA THR A 108 -0.60 -2.86 9.37
C THR A 108 0.21 -1.78 8.65
N ALA A 109 1.44 -2.09 8.23
CA ALA A 109 2.31 -1.14 7.53
C ALA A 109 1.73 -0.68 6.18
N ILE A 110 1.01 -1.57 5.48
CA ILE A 110 0.35 -1.27 4.20
C ILE A 110 -1.12 -0.87 4.35
N GLY A 111 -1.58 -0.65 5.60
CA GLY A 111 -2.94 -0.19 5.91
C GLY A 111 -4.03 -1.27 5.79
N ARG A 112 -3.67 -2.56 5.69
CA ARG A 112 -4.61 -3.68 5.63
C ARG A 112 -5.02 -4.12 7.04
N ASP A 113 -6.28 -4.50 7.21
CA ASP A 113 -6.82 -4.94 8.49
C ASP A 113 -6.49 -6.42 8.76
N PRO A 114 -5.65 -6.74 9.77
CA PRO A 114 -5.32 -8.12 10.12
C PRO A 114 -6.45 -8.90 10.80
N SER A 115 -7.53 -8.22 11.23
CA SER A 115 -8.65 -8.86 11.94
C SER A 115 -9.59 -9.64 11.01
N ASN A 116 -9.48 -9.45 9.70
CA ASN A 116 -10.25 -10.18 8.70
C ASN A 116 -9.47 -10.33 7.39
N VAL A 117 -8.68 -11.39 7.31
CA VAL A 117 -7.88 -11.76 6.13
C VAL A 117 -8.41 -13.08 5.58
N ALA A 118 -8.99 -13.06 4.38
CA ALA A 118 -9.66 -14.21 3.79
C ALA A 118 -10.71 -14.90 4.72
N GLY A 119 -11.37 -14.13 5.60
CA GLY A 119 -12.34 -14.63 6.58
C GLY A 119 -11.75 -15.08 7.92
N TYR A 120 -10.44 -14.92 8.13
CA TYR A 120 -9.74 -15.30 9.35
C TYR A 120 -9.20 -14.08 10.11
N ASN A 121 -9.31 -14.12 11.44
CA ASN A 121 -8.75 -13.08 12.31
C ASN A 121 -7.33 -13.46 12.74
N LEU A 122 -6.32 -12.80 12.18
CA LEU A 122 -4.91 -13.10 12.46
C LEU A 122 -4.44 -12.56 13.82
N LEU A 123 -5.23 -11.73 14.50
CA LEU A 123 -4.98 -11.30 15.87
C LEU A 123 -5.46 -12.33 16.91
N MET A 124 -6.44 -13.17 16.56
CA MET A 124 -7.03 -14.17 17.47
C MET A 124 -6.01 -15.16 18.07
N PRO A 125 -5.02 -15.67 17.30
CA PRO A 125 -3.99 -16.56 17.85
C PRO A 125 -3.12 -15.88 18.91
N LEU A 126 -2.90 -14.57 18.83
CA LEU A 126 -2.21 -13.79 19.85
C LEU A 126 -3.05 -13.61 21.14
N GLY A 127 -4.26 -14.16 21.19
CA GLY A 127 -5.05 -14.35 22.41
C GLY A 127 -4.67 -15.60 23.22
N ASP A 128 -3.82 -16.49 22.68
CA ASP A 128 -3.35 -17.70 23.36
C ASP A 128 -1.96 -17.49 23.97
N PHE A 129 -1.91 -17.19 25.27
CA PHE A 129 -0.66 -16.88 25.96
C PHE A 129 0.32 -18.05 25.93
N ASP A 130 -0.14 -19.26 26.27
CA ASP A 130 0.69 -20.46 26.39
C ASP A 130 1.35 -20.82 25.05
N LYS A 131 0.60 -20.73 23.94
CA LYS A 131 1.16 -20.98 22.61
C LYS A 131 2.08 -19.87 22.14
N THR A 132 1.79 -18.62 22.51
CA THR A 132 2.64 -17.49 22.13
C THR A 132 4.03 -17.59 22.77
N ILE A 133 4.12 -17.87 24.07
CA ILE A 133 5.41 -17.91 24.78
C ILE A 133 6.24 -19.17 24.48
N TRP A 134 5.68 -20.13 23.73
CA TRP A 134 6.34 -21.40 23.45
C TRP A 134 7.68 -21.25 22.69
N GLN A 135 7.85 -20.17 21.92
CA GLN A 135 9.09 -19.86 21.20
C GLN A 135 10.14 -19.13 22.07
N GLY A 136 9.99 -19.13 23.39
CA GLY A 136 10.77 -18.27 24.28
C GLY A 136 10.40 -16.80 24.08
N LEU A 137 11.32 -15.90 24.40
CA LEU A 137 11.05 -14.45 24.44
C LEU A 137 10.65 -13.84 23.10
N ASN A 138 10.99 -14.48 21.97
CA ASN A 138 10.52 -14.05 20.65
C ASN A 138 8.99 -13.94 20.59
N GLY A 139 8.28 -14.88 21.21
CA GLY A 139 6.82 -14.90 21.24
C GLY A 139 6.19 -13.63 21.83
N PRO A 140 6.36 -13.36 23.14
CA PRO A 140 5.76 -12.20 23.79
C PRO A 140 6.29 -10.87 23.23
N ILE A 141 7.56 -10.79 22.82
CA ILE A 141 8.14 -9.61 22.21
C ILE A 141 7.39 -9.24 20.92
N TRP A 142 7.35 -10.16 19.95
CA TRP A 142 6.71 -9.87 18.67
C TRP A 142 5.19 -9.74 18.78
N ALA A 143 4.56 -10.45 19.71
CA ALA A 143 3.13 -10.28 19.97
C ALA A 143 2.81 -8.85 20.43
N LEU A 144 3.58 -8.28 21.37
CA LEU A 144 3.38 -6.90 21.80
C LEU A 144 3.65 -5.90 20.68
N ILE A 145 4.74 -6.07 19.93
CA ILE A 145 5.07 -5.19 18.79
C ILE A 145 3.93 -5.22 17.75
N ALA A 146 3.44 -6.40 17.38
CA ALA A 146 2.35 -6.56 16.43
C ALA A 146 1.03 -5.96 16.93
N LEU A 147 0.61 -6.30 18.15
CA LEU A 147 -0.63 -5.79 18.74
C LEU A 147 -0.61 -4.27 18.88
N ASP A 148 0.53 -3.69 19.27
CA ASP A 148 0.60 -2.26 19.45
C ASP A 148 0.82 -1.47 18.17
N SER A 149 1.21 -2.13 17.07
CA SER A 149 1.50 -1.45 15.82
C SER A 149 0.31 -0.65 15.28
N GLY A 150 -0.87 -1.27 15.25
CA GLY A 150 -2.15 -0.63 14.94
C GLY A 150 -3.00 -0.33 16.18
N ASN A 151 -2.44 -0.44 17.39
CA ASN A 151 -3.18 -0.35 18.65
C ASN A 151 -4.39 -1.31 18.70
N TYR A 152 -4.19 -2.56 18.30
CA TYR A 152 -5.23 -3.57 18.24
C TYR A 152 -5.62 -4.08 19.63
N ASP A 153 -6.89 -4.41 19.79
CA ASP A 153 -7.33 -5.22 20.93
C ASP A 153 -6.84 -6.66 20.78
N ILE A 154 -6.64 -7.34 21.91
CA ILE A 154 -6.37 -8.78 21.92
C ILE A 154 -7.73 -9.49 21.90
N PRO A 155 -8.10 -10.19 20.82
CA PRO A 155 -9.38 -10.88 20.76
C PRO A 155 -9.47 -11.97 21.83
N LYS A 156 -10.68 -12.19 22.35
CA LYS A 156 -10.93 -13.30 23.27
C LYS A 156 -10.85 -14.62 22.52
N ASN A 157 -9.84 -15.42 22.82
CA ASN A 157 -9.64 -16.74 22.28
C ASN A 157 -10.18 -17.79 23.27
N THR A 158 -11.42 -18.23 23.05
CA THR A 158 -12.08 -19.21 23.94
C THR A 158 -11.43 -20.60 23.93
N SER A 159 -10.57 -20.88 22.95
CA SER A 159 -9.82 -22.13 22.86
C SER A 159 -8.46 -22.05 23.56
N ALA A 160 -7.99 -20.86 23.93
CA ALA A 160 -6.77 -20.68 24.68
C ALA A 160 -6.94 -21.22 26.11
N LYS A 161 -5.94 -21.97 26.58
CA LYS A 161 -5.88 -22.39 27.99
C LYS A 161 -5.70 -21.17 28.91
N THR A 162 -4.79 -20.27 28.52
CA THR A 162 -4.55 -18.99 29.19
C THR A 162 -4.81 -17.87 28.20
N GLN A 163 -5.85 -17.07 28.46
CA GLN A 163 -6.13 -15.88 27.66
C GLN A 163 -5.00 -14.86 27.86
N ALA A 164 -4.36 -14.47 26.76
CA ALA A 164 -3.34 -13.45 26.78
C ALA A 164 -3.90 -12.07 27.10
N THR A 165 -3.09 -11.28 27.79
CA THR A 165 -3.26 -9.84 27.95
C THR A 165 -1.92 -9.15 27.65
N ARG A 166 -1.94 -7.85 27.36
CA ARG A 166 -0.69 -7.07 27.23
C ARG A 166 0.18 -7.20 28.47
N GLN A 167 -0.42 -7.12 29.66
CA GLN A 167 0.32 -7.23 30.91
C GLN A 167 0.98 -8.60 31.08
N LEU A 168 0.32 -9.69 30.67
CA LEU A 168 0.95 -11.03 30.72
C LEU A 168 2.20 -11.12 29.84
N TYR A 169 2.19 -10.51 28.65
CA TYR A 169 3.39 -10.48 27.81
C TYR A 169 4.47 -9.57 28.38
N ILE A 170 4.12 -8.41 28.94
CA ILE A 170 5.05 -7.49 29.61
C ILE A 170 5.72 -8.20 30.80
N ASP A 171 4.91 -8.82 31.66
CA ASP A 171 5.37 -9.54 32.85
C ASP A 171 6.28 -10.70 32.46
N GLU A 172 5.94 -11.45 31.41
CA GLU A 172 6.78 -12.55 30.91
C GLU A 172 8.14 -12.05 30.41
N ILE A 173 8.17 -10.92 29.68
CA ILE A 173 9.44 -10.30 29.27
C ILE A 173 10.25 -9.89 30.51
N ILE A 174 9.67 -9.11 31.43
CA ILE A 174 10.39 -8.60 32.61
C ILE A 174 10.89 -9.74 33.51
N LYS A 175 10.05 -10.76 33.73
CA LYS A 175 10.38 -11.92 34.56
C LYS A 175 11.61 -12.68 34.08
N ASN A 176 11.83 -12.72 32.76
CA ASN A 176 12.97 -13.39 32.16
C ASN A 176 14.19 -12.46 31.98
N GLN A 177 14.18 -11.24 32.55
CA GLN A 177 15.36 -10.36 32.54
C GLN A 177 16.48 -10.96 33.40
N MET A 178 17.68 -10.99 32.83
CA MET A 178 18.86 -11.58 33.44
C MET A 178 19.55 -10.62 34.43
N LYS A 179 20.47 -11.16 35.24
CA LYS A 179 21.14 -10.40 36.31
C LYS A 179 22.00 -9.25 35.78
N ASP A 180 22.55 -9.40 34.59
CA ASP A 180 23.34 -8.38 33.89
C ASP A 180 22.47 -7.28 33.25
N GLY A 181 21.15 -7.45 33.23
CA GLY A 181 20.18 -6.52 32.70
C GLY A 181 19.69 -6.83 31.28
N GLY A 182 20.33 -7.77 30.59
CA GLY A 182 19.90 -8.20 29.26
C GLY A 182 18.84 -9.32 29.30
N TRP A 183 18.58 -9.88 28.12
CA TRP A 183 17.71 -11.03 27.90
C TRP A 183 18.35 -12.00 26.92
N SER A 184 18.00 -13.28 27.05
CA SER A 184 18.32 -14.33 26.08
C SER A 184 17.03 -14.97 25.56
N LEU A 185 17.09 -15.63 24.40
CA LEU A 185 15.89 -16.22 23.78
C LEU A 185 15.13 -17.17 24.73
N THR A 186 15.86 -17.95 25.54
CA THR A 186 15.29 -18.98 26.43
C THR A 186 15.19 -18.53 27.89
N GLY A 187 15.62 -17.31 28.23
CA GLY A 187 15.74 -16.84 29.61
C GLY A 187 16.86 -17.53 30.41
N THR A 188 17.75 -18.26 29.72
CA THR A 188 18.90 -18.98 30.30
C THR A 188 20.15 -18.74 29.45
N GLY A 189 21.34 -19.05 29.99
CA GLY A 189 22.61 -18.83 29.29
C GLY A 189 23.15 -17.42 29.52
N ASP A 190 23.72 -16.82 28.47
CA ASP A 190 24.19 -15.43 28.45
C ASP A 190 23.14 -14.53 27.77
N SER A 191 23.10 -13.25 28.16
CA SER A 191 22.26 -12.27 27.48
C SER A 191 22.69 -12.10 26.01
N ASP A 192 21.71 -11.92 25.14
CA ASP A 192 21.88 -11.72 23.71
C ASP A 192 21.51 -10.28 23.34
N VAL A 193 22.28 -9.67 22.45
CA VAL A 193 22.06 -8.28 22.03
C VAL A 193 20.73 -8.12 21.30
N ASP A 194 20.43 -9.02 20.37
CA ASP A 194 19.25 -8.92 19.51
C ASP A 194 17.98 -9.06 20.35
N ILE A 195 17.91 -10.10 21.18
CA ILE A 195 16.78 -10.32 22.09
C ILE A 195 16.63 -9.16 23.08
N SER A 196 17.74 -8.63 23.61
CA SER A 196 17.69 -7.50 24.53
C SER A 196 17.15 -6.23 23.87
N ALA A 197 17.60 -5.93 22.65
CA ALA A 197 17.13 -4.78 21.89
C ALA A 197 15.67 -4.96 21.46
N MET A 198 15.27 -6.13 21.00
CA MET A 198 13.87 -6.40 20.64
C MET A 198 12.94 -6.35 21.86
N ALA A 199 13.39 -6.78 23.04
CA ALA A 199 12.64 -6.58 24.28
C ALA A 199 12.39 -5.09 24.58
N LEU A 200 13.41 -4.24 24.37
CA LEU A 200 13.26 -2.80 24.49
C LEU A 200 12.24 -2.22 23.49
N GLN A 201 12.25 -2.69 22.24
CA GLN A 201 11.26 -2.28 21.22
C GLN A 201 9.82 -2.60 21.68
N ALA A 202 9.59 -3.81 22.20
CA ALA A 202 8.28 -4.22 22.71
C ALA A 202 7.84 -3.39 23.93
N LEU A 203 8.77 -3.09 24.83
CA LEU A 203 8.51 -2.38 26.09
C LEU A 203 8.41 -0.85 25.94
N ALA A 204 8.73 -0.29 24.77
CA ALA A 204 8.87 1.16 24.58
C ALA A 204 7.61 1.99 24.89
N LYS A 205 6.40 1.45 24.69
CA LYS A 205 5.13 2.15 24.99
C LYS A 205 4.73 2.11 26.46
N TYR A 206 5.38 1.27 27.27
CA TYR A 206 4.96 0.99 28.65
C TYR A 206 5.89 1.61 29.69
N GLN A 207 6.61 2.69 29.32
CA GLN A 207 7.60 3.35 30.19
C GLN A 207 6.97 4.10 31.38
N ASP A 208 5.65 4.28 31.37
CA ASP A 208 4.87 4.75 32.51
C ASP A 208 4.84 3.72 33.67
N GLN A 209 5.01 2.43 33.35
CA GLN A 209 5.14 1.39 34.37
C GLN A 209 6.55 1.38 34.97
N LYS A 210 6.64 1.60 36.29
CA LYS A 210 7.92 1.63 37.02
C LYS A 210 8.77 0.37 36.82
N ALA A 211 8.14 -0.81 36.76
CA ALA A 211 8.83 -2.08 36.53
C ALA A 211 9.46 -2.13 35.12
N VAL A 212 8.70 -1.73 34.10
CA VAL A 212 9.17 -1.64 32.71
C VAL A 212 10.32 -0.65 32.59
N LYS A 213 10.19 0.54 33.19
CA LYS A 213 11.25 1.56 33.17
C LYS A 213 12.54 1.06 33.83
N THR A 214 12.41 0.37 34.96
CA THR A 214 13.56 -0.24 35.66
C THR A 214 14.23 -1.31 34.81
N ALA A 215 13.46 -2.17 34.16
CA ALA A 215 14.00 -3.19 33.26
C ALA A 215 14.69 -2.54 32.04
N THR A 216 14.08 -1.49 31.48
CA THR A 216 14.62 -0.71 30.36
C THR A 216 15.98 -0.10 30.70
N ASP A 217 16.12 0.54 31.87
CA ASP A 217 17.38 1.16 32.29
C ASP A 217 18.51 0.14 32.46
N LYS A 218 18.20 -1.04 33.01
CA LYS A 218 19.16 -2.15 33.12
C LYS A 218 19.62 -2.65 31.76
N ALA A 219 18.70 -2.81 30.82
CA ALA A 219 19.00 -3.28 29.48
C ALA A 219 19.81 -2.27 28.67
N LEU A 220 19.50 -0.98 28.77
CA LEU A 220 20.33 0.07 28.16
C LEU A 220 21.74 0.10 28.74
N THR A 221 21.89 -0.17 30.04
CA THR A 221 23.20 -0.31 30.70
C THR A 221 23.95 -1.54 30.17
N TYR A 222 23.27 -2.67 30.05
CA TYR A 222 23.81 -3.89 29.45
C TYR A 222 24.31 -3.64 28.02
N LEU A 223 23.44 -3.12 27.14
CA LEU A 223 23.78 -2.83 25.74
C LEU A 223 24.95 -1.86 25.64
N SER A 224 24.94 -0.76 26.39
CA SER A 224 26.06 0.19 26.43
C SER A 224 27.38 -0.46 26.86
N LYS A 225 27.34 -1.47 27.74
CA LYS A 225 28.54 -2.20 28.21
C LYS A 225 29.07 -3.19 27.17
N VAL A 226 28.20 -3.88 26.42
CA VAL A 226 28.60 -4.91 25.46
C VAL A 226 28.89 -4.37 24.05
N GLN A 227 28.57 -3.10 23.79
CA GLN A 227 28.96 -2.41 22.56
C GLN A 227 30.49 -2.31 22.45
N ASP A 228 31.03 -2.60 21.27
CA ASP A 228 32.46 -2.58 21.03
C ASP A 228 33.05 -1.17 20.85
N SER A 229 34.37 -1.10 20.70
CA SER A 229 35.11 0.14 20.54
C SER A 229 34.87 0.87 19.21
N LYS A 230 34.21 0.22 18.25
CA LYS A 230 33.84 0.73 16.92
C LYS A 230 32.33 1.03 16.81
N GLY A 231 31.64 1.04 17.94
CA GLY A 231 30.20 1.31 18.01
C GLY A 231 29.31 0.14 17.58
N GLY A 232 29.88 -1.05 17.35
CA GLY A 232 29.17 -2.23 16.87
C GLY A 232 28.75 -3.18 17.98
N PHE A 233 28.03 -4.23 17.57
CA PHE A 233 27.55 -5.28 18.44
C PHE A 233 27.80 -6.66 17.84
N ALA A 234 28.03 -7.63 18.72
CA ALA A 234 28.10 -9.03 18.34
C ALA A 234 26.98 -9.81 19.01
N SER A 235 26.43 -10.76 18.27
CA SER A 235 25.55 -11.82 18.77
C SER A 235 26.20 -13.16 18.47
N TRP A 236 26.15 -14.10 19.42
CA TRP A 236 26.81 -15.41 19.34
C TRP A 236 28.29 -15.36 18.91
N GLY A 237 29.00 -14.31 19.34
CA GLY A 237 30.41 -14.09 19.04
C GLY A 237 30.72 -13.51 17.65
N THR A 238 29.69 -13.21 16.84
CA THR A 238 29.85 -12.64 15.49
C THR A 238 29.33 -11.22 15.46
N MET A 239 30.20 -10.26 15.15
CA MET A 239 29.79 -8.88 14.88
C MET A 239 29.05 -8.82 13.54
N ASN A 240 27.83 -8.29 13.57
CA ASN A 240 26.96 -8.32 12.41
C ASN A 240 26.03 -7.09 12.34
N VAL A 241 25.44 -6.87 11.15
CA VAL A 241 24.57 -5.72 10.88
C VAL A 241 23.22 -5.83 11.60
N GLU A 242 22.71 -7.04 11.80
CA GLU A 242 21.41 -7.31 12.41
C GLU A 242 21.40 -6.82 13.87
N SER A 243 22.46 -7.09 14.63
CA SER A 243 22.58 -6.68 16.03
C SER A 243 22.57 -5.15 16.20
N VAL A 244 23.35 -4.42 15.39
CA VAL A 244 23.33 -2.94 15.45
C VAL A 244 21.99 -2.38 14.95
N ALA A 245 21.37 -3.01 13.94
CA ALA A 245 20.04 -2.64 13.47
C ALA A 245 18.98 -2.77 14.58
N GLN A 246 18.96 -3.86 15.35
CA GLN A 246 18.02 -4.03 16.45
C GLN A 246 18.19 -2.95 17.53
N VAL A 247 19.44 -2.61 17.89
CA VAL A 247 19.73 -1.58 18.91
C VAL A 247 19.29 -0.21 18.42
N ILE A 248 19.55 0.14 17.15
CA ILE A 248 19.09 1.39 16.55
C ILE A 248 17.57 1.50 16.62
N VAL A 249 16.85 0.46 16.20
CA VAL A 249 15.39 0.45 16.25
C VAL A 249 14.89 0.56 17.69
N ALA A 250 15.53 -0.10 18.66
CA ALA A 250 15.18 0.01 20.07
C ALA A 250 15.31 1.44 20.60
N LEU A 251 16.40 2.14 20.29
CA LEU A 251 16.59 3.54 20.69
C LEU A 251 15.57 4.46 20.03
N CYS A 252 15.29 4.26 18.74
CA CYS A 252 14.28 5.02 18.02
C CYS A 252 12.86 4.80 18.61
N GLU A 253 12.48 3.56 18.93
CA GLU A 253 11.20 3.26 19.57
C GLU A 253 11.08 3.88 20.97
N LEU A 254 12.18 3.97 21.72
CA LEU A 254 12.24 4.62 23.04
C LEU A 254 12.34 6.15 22.97
N GLY A 255 12.50 6.74 21.78
CA GLY A 255 12.74 8.17 21.61
C GLY A 255 14.10 8.64 22.15
N ILE A 256 15.08 7.74 22.23
CA ILE A 256 16.45 8.04 22.65
C ILE A 256 17.27 8.44 21.42
N SER A 257 17.98 9.57 21.51
CA SER A 257 18.87 10.02 20.43
C SER A 257 19.98 9.00 20.15
N LEU A 258 20.34 8.82 18.88
CA LEU A 258 21.49 8.00 18.49
C LEU A 258 22.84 8.66 18.84
N ASP A 259 22.83 9.94 19.21
CA ASP A 259 23.97 10.66 19.79
C ASP A 259 24.07 10.50 21.31
N ASP A 260 23.21 9.66 21.93
CA ASP A 260 23.29 9.39 23.36
C ASP A 260 24.68 8.84 23.72
N SER A 261 25.37 9.56 24.61
CA SER A 261 26.75 9.26 25.01
C SER A 261 26.98 7.82 25.49
N ARG A 262 25.93 7.10 25.93
CA ARG A 262 26.03 5.69 26.29
C ARG A 262 26.37 4.81 25.09
N PHE A 263 25.99 5.23 23.89
CA PHE A 263 26.06 4.47 22.64
C PHE A 263 27.05 5.04 21.60
N VAL A 264 27.78 6.10 21.96
CA VAL A 264 28.91 6.61 21.16
C VAL A 264 30.21 6.11 21.79
N LYS A 265 30.96 5.28 21.06
CA LYS A 265 32.20 4.64 21.57
C LYS A 265 33.41 5.12 20.78
N ASN A 266 34.37 5.76 21.44
CA ASN A 266 35.57 6.32 20.81
C ASN A 266 35.29 7.24 19.62
N GLY A 267 34.17 7.97 19.67
CA GLY A 267 33.71 8.83 18.57
C GLY A 267 32.96 8.11 17.44
N HIS A 268 32.81 6.79 17.51
CA HIS A 268 31.99 6.01 16.57
C HIS A 268 30.54 5.91 17.04
N THR A 269 29.63 6.25 16.13
CA THR A 269 28.18 6.18 16.33
C THR A 269 27.60 4.84 15.83
N LEU A 270 26.37 4.55 16.25
CA LEU A 270 25.62 3.39 15.75
C LEU A 270 25.34 3.49 14.24
N THR A 271 25.01 4.68 13.76
CA THR A 271 24.72 4.93 12.34
C THR A 271 25.95 4.72 11.48
N GLU A 272 27.13 5.19 11.91
CA GLU A 272 28.39 4.91 11.21
C GLU A 272 28.72 3.42 11.20
N ASN A 273 28.50 2.72 12.32
CA ASN A 273 28.72 1.27 12.38
C ASN A 273 27.77 0.52 11.42
N LEU A 274 26.48 0.85 11.43
CA LEU A 274 25.49 0.30 10.49
C LEU A 274 25.92 0.49 9.03
N LEU A 275 26.32 1.72 8.67
CA LEU A 275 26.75 2.05 7.30
C LEU A 275 28.09 1.41 6.91
N SER A 276 28.88 0.90 7.85
CA SER A 276 30.10 0.16 7.52
C SER A 276 29.84 -1.21 6.89
N PHE A 277 28.63 -1.77 7.05
CA PHE A 277 28.17 -3.00 6.38
C PHE A 277 27.57 -2.74 5.00
N ARG A 278 27.51 -1.47 4.57
CA ARG A 278 26.77 -1.04 3.38
C ARG A 278 27.43 -1.50 2.09
N GLN A 279 26.63 -2.03 1.17
CA GLN A 279 27.07 -2.38 -0.18
C GLN A 279 26.75 -1.26 -1.19
N SER A 280 27.56 -1.13 -2.24
CA SER A 280 27.36 -0.12 -3.29
C SER A 280 26.03 -0.26 -4.06
N ASN A 281 25.40 -1.44 -4.02
CA ASN A 281 24.16 -1.76 -4.72
C ASN A 281 22.87 -1.42 -3.96
N GLY A 282 22.93 -0.95 -2.71
CA GLY A 282 21.74 -0.77 -1.86
C GLY A 282 21.53 -1.82 -0.75
N GLY A 283 22.25 -2.95 -0.81
CA GLY A 283 22.22 -4.00 0.21
C GLY A 283 23.16 -3.77 1.41
N PHE A 284 23.22 -4.80 2.26
CA PHE A 284 24.11 -4.87 3.42
C PHE A 284 24.79 -6.25 3.48
N TYR A 285 26.03 -6.30 3.94
CA TYR A 285 26.68 -7.54 4.34
C TYR A 285 26.19 -7.97 5.73
N HIS A 286 26.18 -9.28 6.01
CA HIS A 286 26.00 -9.78 7.37
C HIS A 286 27.21 -9.43 8.24
N VAL A 287 28.42 -9.66 7.72
CA VAL A 287 29.70 -9.46 8.40
C VAL A 287 30.60 -8.48 7.63
N LEU A 288 31.44 -7.72 8.34
CA LEU A 288 32.24 -6.65 7.72
C LEU A 288 33.26 -7.13 6.68
N ASP A 289 33.68 -8.39 6.73
CA ASP A 289 34.63 -8.93 5.74
C ASP A 289 33.94 -9.26 4.40
N GLY A 290 32.60 -9.16 4.33
CA GLY A 290 31.80 -9.41 3.15
C GLY A 290 31.87 -10.84 2.63
N SER A 291 32.39 -11.78 3.44
CA SER A 291 32.58 -13.19 3.06
C SER A 291 31.27 -13.90 2.74
N ASP A 292 30.14 -13.36 3.19
CA ASP A 292 28.79 -13.87 2.98
C ASP A 292 28.10 -13.33 1.70
N GLY A 293 28.66 -12.31 1.05
CA GLY A 293 28.11 -11.73 -0.16
C GLY A 293 26.77 -11.00 0.06
N ASN A 294 25.83 -11.15 -0.88
CA ASN A 294 24.49 -10.56 -0.74
C ASN A 294 23.65 -11.41 0.22
N ASN A 295 23.42 -10.91 1.45
CA ASN A 295 22.52 -11.52 2.42
C ASN A 295 21.20 -10.74 2.51
N GLN A 296 20.10 -11.41 2.16
CA GLN A 296 18.78 -10.77 2.11
C GLN A 296 18.26 -10.38 3.49
N MET A 297 18.52 -11.17 4.54
CA MET A 297 18.11 -10.83 5.90
C MET A 297 18.87 -9.60 6.40
N SER A 298 20.18 -9.59 6.20
CA SER A 298 21.04 -8.46 6.54
C SER A 298 20.61 -7.18 5.81
N ALA A 299 20.27 -7.29 4.53
CA ALA A 299 19.79 -6.17 3.74
C ALA A 299 18.42 -5.66 4.21
N GLU A 300 17.49 -6.54 4.56
CA GLU A 300 16.17 -6.16 5.11
C GLU A 300 16.31 -5.47 6.48
N GLN A 301 17.13 -6.02 7.38
CA GLN A 301 17.31 -5.47 8.72
C GLN A 301 18.08 -4.16 8.72
N GLY A 302 19.16 -4.06 7.93
CA GLY A 302 19.87 -2.81 7.74
C GLY A 302 18.98 -1.72 7.12
N PHE A 303 18.14 -2.10 6.15
CA PHE A 303 17.21 -1.17 5.51
C PHE A 303 16.16 -0.62 6.48
N TYR A 304 15.42 -1.47 7.21
CA TYR A 304 14.40 -0.94 8.12
C TYR A 304 15.03 -0.16 9.29
N ALA A 305 16.29 -0.43 9.66
CA ALA A 305 17.01 0.37 10.63
C ALA A 305 17.25 1.79 10.10
N LEU A 306 17.71 1.94 8.85
CA LEU A 306 17.79 3.25 8.19
C LEU A 306 16.44 3.97 8.16
N VAL A 307 15.36 3.23 7.89
CA VAL A 307 13.99 3.77 7.93
C VAL A 307 13.63 4.24 9.35
N ALA A 308 13.99 3.50 10.40
CA ALA A 308 13.76 3.92 11.77
C ALA A 308 14.51 5.23 12.11
N ILE A 309 15.76 5.36 11.64
CA ILE A 309 16.55 6.60 11.77
C ILE A 309 15.88 7.77 11.04
N ASP A 310 15.55 7.61 9.76
CA ASP A 310 14.87 8.67 8.97
C ASP A 310 13.58 9.12 9.66
N ARG A 311 12.80 8.17 10.18
CA ARG A 311 11.54 8.48 10.86
C ARG A 311 11.78 9.26 12.15
N ALA A 312 12.76 8.88 12.96
CA ALA A 312 13.13 9.60 14.17
C ALA A 312 13.66 11.02 13.87
N GLU A 313 14.57 11.17 12.90
CA GLU A 313 15.12 12.47 12.48
C GLU A 313 14.05 13.43 11.96
N ASN A 314 13.02 12.90 11.30
CA ASN A 314 11.92 13.68 10.72
C ASN A 314 10.70 13.82 11.65
N GLY A 315 10.80 13.39 12.92
CA GLY A 315 9.69 13.49 13.89
C GLY A 315 8.44 12.71 13.48
N LYS A 316 8.58 11.69 12.62
CA LYS A 316 7.48 10.79 12.24
C LYS A 316 7.28 9.77 13.37
N ASN A 317 6.13 9.09 13.38
CA ASN A 317 5.96 7.95 14.29
C ASN A 317 7.06 6.92 14.05
N SER A 318 7.45 6.17 15.09
CA SER A 318 8.50 5.15 14.98
C SER A 318 8.16 4.04 13.97
N LEU A 319 9.12 3.15 13.70
CA LEU A 319 8.98 2.08 12.70
C LEU A 319 7.73 1.24 12.99
N TYR A 320 7.54 0.85 14.24
CA TYR A 320 6.45 -0.04 14.64
C TYR A 320 5.20 0.66 15.15
N ARG A 321 5.19 1.98 15.41
CA ARG A 321 3.98 2.70 15.82
C ARG A 321 3.24 3.26 14.61
N MET A 322 2.37 2.45 14.03
CA MET A 322 1.75 2.68 12.72
C MET A 322 0.40 3.41 12.80
N GLY A 323 0.15 4.19 13.86
CA GLY A 323 -1.05 5.02 13.98
C GLY A 323 -1.16 6.13 12.93
N ASP A 324 -0.08 6.40 12.20
CA ASP A 324 0.01 7.34 11.08
C ASP A 324 -0.27 6.69 9.71
N VAL A 325 -0.50 5.38 9.64
CA VAL A 325 -0.79 4.68 8.39
C VAL A 325 -2.26 4.86 8.01
N THR A 326 -2.50 5.31 6.77
CA THR A 326 -3.84 5.38 6.19
C THR A 326 -4.39 3.98 5.97
N LYS A 327 -5.56 3.67 6.56
CA LYS A 327 -6.23 2.38 6.36
C LYS A 327 -6.67 2.23 4.91
N ASN A 328 -6.25 1.14 4.27
CA ASN A 328 -6.64 0.74 2.93
C ASN A 328 -7.84 -0.22 3.02
N THR A 329 -9.04 0.32 2.86
CA THR A 329 -10.30 -0.44 2.86
C THR A 329 -10.65 -1.06 1.50
N SER A 330 -9.87 -0.76 0.46
CA SER A 330 -10.09 -1.24 -0.90
C SER A 330 -9.73 -2.72 -0.96
N LYS A 331 -10.67 -3.67 -1.15
CA LYS A 331 -10.29 -5.07 -1.42
C LYS A 331 -9.23 -5.13 -2.52
N PRO A 332 -8.23 -6.04 -2.43
CA PRO A 332 -7.22 -6.19 -3.48
C PRO A 332 -7.93 -6.40 -4.81
N ILE A 333 -7.37 -5.82 -5.88
CA ILE A 333 -7.83 -6.05 -7.25
C ILE A 333 -7.78 -7.56 -7.46
N ALA A 334 -8.93 -8.21 -7.41
CA ALA A 334 -8.97 -9.66 -7.59
C ALA A 334 -8.63 -9.93 -9.04
N ASN A 335 -7.59 -10.76 -9.27
CA ASN A 335 -7.17 -11.21 -10.60
C ASN A 335 -8.38 -11.68 -11.40
N VAL A 336 -8.84 -10.82 -12.30
CA VAL A 336 -9.76 -11.20 -13.35
C VAL A 336 -8.95 -12.03 -14.31
N ASN A 337 -9.43 -13.23 -14.66
CA ASN A 337 -8.78 -14.03 -15.69
C ASN A 337 -8.70 -13.19 -16.96
N LYS A 338 -7.49 -13.00 -17.48
CA LYS A 338 -7.25 -12.22 -18.70
C LYS A 338 -7.00 -13.17 -19.87
N GLY A 339 -7.89 -13.10 -20.86
CA GLY A 339 -7.71 -13.68 -22.18
C GLY A 339 -7.04 -12.69 -23.14
N SER A 340 -7.01 -13.07 -24.43
CA SER A 340 -6.61 -12.13 -25.48
C SER A 340 -7.74 -11.13 -25.75
N ALA A 341 -7.39 -9.85 -25.91
CA ALA A 341 -8.33 -8.86 -26.40
C ALA A 341 -8.82 -9.24 -27.82
N ASP A 342 -10.03 -8.83 -28.15
CA ASP A 342 -10.58 -8.99 -29.49
C ASP A 342 -9.71 -8.24 -30.52
N ALA A 343 -9.53 -8.80 -31.70
CA ALA A 343 -8.67 -8.24 -32.75
C ALA A 343 -9.10 -6.84 -33.24
N SER A 344 -10.35 -6.45 -32.98
CA SER A 344 -10.86 -5.10 -33.27
C SER A 344 -10.42 -4.03 -32.25
N VAL A 345 -9.94 -4.43 -31.07
CA VAL A 345 -9.50 -3.50 -30.02
C VAL A 345 -8.10 -2.96 -30.34
N SER A 346 -8.00 -1.64 -30.47
CA SER A 346 -6.74 -0.93 -30.71
C SER A 346 -6.72 0.37 -29.91
N VAL A 347 -6.37 0.29 -28.63
CA VAL A 347 -6.41 1.44 -27.71
C VAL A 347 -5.48 2.55 -28.20
N PRO A 348 -5.97 3.80 -28.33
CA PRO A 348 -5.13 4.91 -28.78
C PRO A 348 -3.93 5.17 -27.85
N GLY A 349 -2.75 5.30 -28.44
CA GLY A 349 -1.56 5.75 -27.73
C GLY A 349 -1.64 7.23 -27.31
N VAL A 350 -0.71 7.65 -26.46
CA VAL A 350 -0.60 9.06 -26.04
C VAL A 350 -0.16 9.91 -27.24
N THR A 351 -0.99 10.88 -27.62
CA THR A 351 -0.73 11.79 -28.75
C THR A 351 -0.58 13.26 -28.33
N ALA A 352 -1.08 13.62 -27.15
CA ALA A 352 -1.02 14.97 -26.60
C ALA A 352 -0.68 14.93 -25.09
N PRO A 353 0.57 14.61 -24.71
CA PRO A 353 0.98 14.56 -23.30
C PRO A 353 0.81 15.93 -22.62
N GLY A 354 0.39 15.93 -21.36
CA GLY A 354 0.14 17.17 -20.60
C GLY A 354 -1.20 17.85 -20.90
N THR A 355 -2.08 17.24 -21.69
CA THR A 355 -3.46 17.73 -21.87
C THR A 355 -4.19 17.76 -20.53
N THR A 356 -4.69 18.94 -20.15
CA THR A 356 -5.41 19.18 -18.89
C THR A 356 -6.53 20.22 -19.08
N PHE A 357 -7.37 20.42 -18.06
CA PHE A 357 -8.48 21.37 -18.06
C PHE A 357 -8.48 22.23 -16.80
N SER A 358 -8.94 23.48 -16.90
CA SER A 358 -8.87 24.43 -15.78
C SER A 358 -9.72 24.03 -14.57
N ASP A 359 -10.78 23.26 -14.80
CA ASP A 359 -11.77 22.82 -13.80
C ASP A 359 -11.54 21.39 -13.28
N VAL A 360 -10.42 20.74 -13.64
CA VAL A 360 -10.03 19.43 -13.10
C VAL A 360 -8.82 19.48 -12.17
N LYS A 361 -8.19 20.66 -12.01
CA LYS A 361 -7.06 20.84 -11.09
C LYS A 361 -7.47 20.47 -9.66
N ASN A 362 -6.73 19.56 -9.05
CA ASN A 362 -6.99 18.98 -7.72
C ASN A 362 -8.32 18.20 -7.61
N HIS A 363 -8.95 17.84 -8.74
CA HIS A 363 -10.14 17.00 -8.74
C HIS A 363 -9.75 15.54 -8.50
N ALA A 364 -10.58 14.77 -7.77
CA ALA A 364 -10.28 13.37 -7.44
C ALA A 364 -10.02 12.48 -8.68
N ASN A 365 -10.69 12.79 -9.80
CA ASN A 365 -10.53 12.09 -11.08
C ASN A 365 -9.58 12.81 -12.07
N GLN A 366 -8.72 13.72 -11.61
CA GLN A 366 -7.82 14.47 -12.51
C GLN A 366 -6.96 13.51 -13.36
N THR A 367 -6.32 12.53 -12.74
CA THR A 367 -5.43 11.57 -13.42
C THR A 367 -6.14 10.80 -14.53
N SER A 368 -7.34 10.27 -14.26
CA SER A 368 -8.10 9.50 -15.26
C SER A 368 -8.58 10.39 -16.40
N ILE A 369 -9.01 11.62 -16.12
CA ILE A 369 -9.42 12.58 -17.14
C ILE A 369 -8.23 12.95 -18.04
N GLU A 370 -7.08 13.29 -17.48
CA GLU A 370 -5.87 13.69 -18.25
C GLU A 370 -5.29 12.51 -19.04
N ALA A 371 -5.29 11.31 -18.47
CA ALA A 371 -4.82 10.10 -19.14
C ALA A 371 -5.66 9.76 -20.39
N LEU A 372 -6.99 9.87 -20.30
CA LEU A 372 -7.87 9.65 -21.44
C LEU A 372 -7.84 10.82 -22.44
N ALA A 373 -7.68 12.05 -21.97
CA ALA A 373 -7.62 13.23 -22.82
C ALA A 373 -6.34 13.26 -23.67
N SER A 374 -5.19 12.92 -23.08
CA SER A 374 -3.90 12.83 -23.79
C SER A 374 -3.86 11.76 -24.89
N ARG A 375 -4.79 10.81 -24.86
CA ARG A 375 -5.01 9.76 -25.88
C ARG A 375 -6.11 10.12 -26.89
N GLY A 376 -6.75 11.28 -26.75
CA GLY A 376 -7.91 11.70 -27.59
C GLY A 376 -9.21 10.92 -27.32
N ILE A 377 -9.25 10.12 -26.26
CA ILE A 377 -10.40 9.29 -25.88
C ILE A 377 -11.51 10.16 -25.30
N ILE A 378 -11.18 11.20 -24.54
CA ILE A 378 -12.14 12.16 -24.02
C ILE A 378 -11.70 13.59 -24.35
N ASN A 379 -12.67 14.46 -24.64
CA ASN A 379 -12.42 15.84 -25.00
C ASN A 379 -13.12 16.79 -24.02
N GLY A 380 -12.56 17.99 -23.88
CA GLY A 380 -13.18 19.07 -23.14
C GLY A 380 -14.45 19.59 -23.81
N MET A 381 -15.22 20.39 -23.07
CA MET A 381 -16.50 20.97 -23.51
C MET A 381 -16.36 22.40 -24.05
N GLY A 382 -15.12 22.84 -24.30
CA GLY A 382 -14.78 24.18 -24.78
C GLY A 382 -14.20 25.08 -23.67
N GLN A 383 -13.59 26.20 -24.09
CA GLN A 383 -13.01 27.21 -23.18
C GLN A 383 -11.99 26.65 -22.17
N GLY A 384 -11.29 25.57 -22.52
CA GLY A 384 -10.32 24.92 -21.61
C GLY A 384 -10.95 24.13 -20.44
N THR A 385 -12.25 23.82 -20.50
CA THR A 385 -12.97 23.11 -19.41
C THR A 385 -13.39 21.69 -19.79
N PHE A 386 -13.49 20.82 -18.78
CA PHE A 386 -13.97 19.42 -18.90
C PHE A 386 -15.44 19.25 -18.48
N MET A 387 -15.87 20.03 -17.47
CA MET A 387 -17.15 19.92 -16.77
C MET A 387 -17.34 18.57 -16.05
N PRO A 388 -16.52 18.25 -15.02
CA PRO A 388 -16.51 16.92 -14.40
C PRO A 388 -17.87 16.48 -13.84
N ASN A 389 -18.63 17.41 -13.27
CA ASN A 389 -19.93 17.15 -12.64
C ASN A 389 -21.13 17.25 -13.60
N LYS A 390 -20.89 17.29 -14.92
CA LYS A 390 -21.96 17.27 -15.92
C LYS A 390 -22.39 15.83 -16.20
N THR A 391 -23.68 15.61 -16.39
CA THR A 391 -24.21 14.33 -16.88
C THR A 391 -23.90 14.14 -18.36
N MET A 392 -24.03 12.90 -18.85
CA MET A 392 -23.79 12.55 -20.25
C MET A 392 -25.01 11.91 -20.91
N THR A 393 -25.11 12.07 -22.23
CA THR A 393 -26.08 11.29 -23.01
C THR A 393 -25.55 9.91 -23.36
N ARG A 394 -26.46 8.99 -23.69
CA ARG A 394 -26.11 7.64 -24.16
C ARG A 394 -25.28 7.68 -25.46
N ALA A 395 -25.53 8.65 -26.35
CA ALA A 395 -24.74 8.84 -27.55
C ALA A 395 -23.30 9.31 -27.25
N GLU A 396 -23.14 10.24 -26.30
CA GLU A 396 -21.80 10.68 -25.89
C GLU A 396 -21.01 9.55 -25.23
N PHE A 397 -21.65 8.76 -24.37
CA PHE A 397 -21.00 7.59 -23.77
C PHE A 397 -20.57 6.58 -24.83
N ALA A 398 -21.46 6.24 -25.78
CA ALA A 398 -21.12 5.33 -26.88
C ALA A 398 -19.90 5.85 -27.69
N ALA A 399 -19.86 7.14 -27.99
CA ALA A 399 -18.72 7.74 -28.69
C ALA A 399 -17.41 7.69 -27.90
N ILE A 400 -17.43 7.80 -26.57
CA ILE A 400 -16.20 7.71 -25.76
C ILE A 400 -15.73 6.26 -25.66
N VAL A 401 -16.60 5.29 -25.39
CA VAL A 401 -16.19 3.89 -25.27
C VAL A 401 -15.68 3.33 -26.61
N THR A 402 -16.31 3.70 -27.73
CA THR A 402 -15.81 3.33 -29.08
C THR A 402 -14.41 3.90 -29.33
N ARG A 403 -14.14 5.15 -28.92
CA ARG A 403 -12.80 5.76 -29.02
C ARG A 403 -11.80 5.13 -28.06
N ALA A 404 -12.22 4.78 -26.85
CA ALA A 404 -11.37 4.12 -25.85
C ALA A 404 -10.80 2.80 -26.38
N LEU A 405 -11.62 2.03 -27.09
CA LEU A 405 -11.23 0.76 -27.70
C LEU A 405 -10.65 0.92 -29.12
N GLY A 406 -10.58 2.15 -29.66
CA GLY A 406 -10.12 2.43 -31.02
C GLY A 406 -10.93 1.76 -32.14
N LEU A 407 -12.21 1.47 -31.88
CA LEU A 407 -13.07 0.80 -32.86
C LEU A 407 -13.36 1.75 -34.03
N THR A 408 -13.32 1.22 -35.25
CA THR A 408 -13.63 2.00 -36.46
C THR A 408 -15.11 2.32 -36.51
N ALA A 409 -15.45 3.61 -36.63
CA ALA A 409 -16.83 4.06 -36.75
C ALA A 409 -17.51 3.40 -37.96
N LYS A 410 -18.69 2.84 -37.74
CA LYS A 410 -19.46 2.11 -38.74
C LYS A 410 -20.94 2.39 -38.53
N ASP A 411 -21.62 2.84 -39.59
CA ASP A 411 -23.05 3.13 -39.50
C ASP A 411 -23.89 1.87 -39.24
N THR A 412 -25.06 2.04 -38.62
CA THR A 412 -26.01 0.96 -38.33
C THR A 412 -27.43 1.35 -38.69
N LYS A 413 -28.20 0.40 -39.23
CA LYS A 413 -29.65 0.55 -39.47
C LYS A 413 -30.50 -0.15 -38.40
N VAL A 414 -29.89 -0.61 -37.31
CA VAL A 414 -30.56 -1.36 -36.24
C VAL A 414 -31.50 -0.47 -35.42
N PHE A 415 -31.15 0.81 -35.23
CA PHE A 415 -31.91 1.73 -34.40
C PHE A 415 -32.64 2.79 -35.23
N SER A 416 -33.96 2.82 -35.12
CA SER A 416 -34.85 3.76 -35.85
C SER A 416 -34.66 5.22 -35.44
N ASP A 417 -34.13 5.47 -34.25
CA ASP A 417 -33.87 6.80 -33.68
C ASP A 417 -32.39 7.23 -33.82
N VAL A 418 -31.61 6.54 -34.66
CA VAL A 418 -30.21 6.88 -34.98
C VAL A 418 -30.10 7.14 -36.50
N PRO A 419 -30.39 8.38 -36.96
CA PRO A 419 -30.21 8.73 -38.36
C PRO A 419 -28.74 8.73 -38.77
N SER A 420 -28.40 8.16 -39.93
CA SER A 420 -27.03 8.08 -40.46
C SER A 420 -26.31 9.44 -40.59
N SER A 421 -27.06 10.55 -40.66
CA SER A 421 -26.51 11.90 -40.76
C SER A 421 -26.04 12.49 -39.42
N LYS A 422 -26.33 11.83 -38.30
CA LYS A 422 -25.94 12.32 -36.96
C LYS A 422 -24.50 11.94 -36.65
N TRP A 423 -23.79 12.85 -35.96
CA TRP A 423 -22.38 12.68 -35.59
C TRP A 423 -22.11 11.40 -34.78
N TYR A 424 -23.09 10.92 -34.02
CA TYR A 424 -22.99 9.73 -33.20
C TYR A 424 -23.29 8.42 -33.93
N ALA A 425 -23.82 8.46 -35.16
CA ALA A 425 -24.36 7.27 -35.84
C ALA A 425 -23.29 6.19 -36.04
N GLY A 426 -22.10 6.58 -36.52
CA GLY A 426 -20.98 5.67 -36.71
C GLY A 426 -20.42 5.09 -35.40
N TYR A 427 -20.45 5.84 -34.30
CA TYR A 427 -19.99 5.34 -33.00
C TYR A 427 -20.98 4.35 -32.39
N ILE A 428 -22.28 4.67 -32.43
CA ILE A 428 -23.33 3.77 -31.95
C ILE A 428 -23.34 2.48 -32.77
N GLY A 429 -23.17 2.57 -34.10
CA GLY A 429 -23.14 1.39 -34.95
C GLY A 429 -21.91 0.51 -34.71
N ALA A 430 -20.72 1.10 -34.51
CA ALA A 430 -19.54 0.36 -34.09
C ALA A 430 -19.76 -0.33 -32.73
N ALA A 431 -20.21 0.41 -31.72
CA ALA A 431 -20.48 -0.12 -30.39
C ALA A 431 -21.56 -1.23 -30.41
N ASN A 432 -22.55 -1.14 -31.29
CA ASN A 432 -23.57 -2.17 -31.44
C ASN A 432 -23.00 -3.42 -32.13
N SER A 433 -22.21 -3.24 -33.19
CA SER A 433 -21.59 -4.37 -33.90
C SER A 433 -20.59 -5.14 -33.04
N SER A 434 -19.96 -4.49 -32.07
CA SER A 434 -19.07 -5.11 -31.08
C SER A 434 -19.82 -5.59 -29.82
N GLY A 435 -21.15 -5.50 -29.78
CA GLY A 435 -21.96 -5.98 -28.65
C GLY A 435 -21.89 -5.12 -27.38
N ILE A 436 -21.27 -3.94 -27.41
CA ILE A 436 -21.20 -3.02 -26.26
C ILE A 436 -22.60 -2.47 -25.94
N VAL A 437 -23.41 -2.20 -26.98
CA VAL A 437 -24.73 -1.57 -26.84
C VAL A 437 -25.85 -2.35 -27.54
N ASN A 438 -26.98 -2.50 -26.84
CA ASN A 438 -28.14 -3.29 -27.31
C ASN A 438 -29.42 -2.43 -27.50
N GLY A 439 -29.34 -1.13 -27.23
CA GLY A 439 -30.50 -0.22 -27.25
C GLY A 439 -31.37 -0.32 -25.99
N VAL A 440 -32.58 0.24 -26.05
CA VAL A 440 -33.55 0.31 -24.95
C VAL A 440 -34.83 -0.50 -25.23
N GLY A 441 -34.83 -1.31 -26.30
CA GLY A 441 -35.99 -2.06 -26.79
C GLY A 441 -36.68 -1.40 -27.99
N SER A 442 -37.58 -2.13 -28.63
CA SER A 442 -38.41 -1.67 -29.76
C SER A 442 -37.63 -1.03 -30.93
N GLY A 443 -36.40 -1.48 -31.19
CA GLY A 443 -35.54 -0.94 -32.25
C GLY A 443 -35.10 0.51 -31.99
N LYS A 444 -34.95 0.91 -30.73
CA LYS A 444 -34.49 2.26 -30.33
C LYS A 444 -33.22 2.20 -29.47
N PHE A 445 -32.38 3.23 -29.60
CA PHE A 445 -31.18 3.43 -28.79
C PHE A 445 -31.35 4.49 -27.69
N ASN A 446 -32.22 5.47 -27.89
CA ASN A 446 -32.38 6.68 -27.08
C ASN A 446 -31.08 7.51 -26.96
N PRO A 447 -30.57 8.08 -28.07
CA PRO A 447 -29.26 8.75 -28.11
C PRO A 447 -29.16 9.97 -27.20
N ASP A 448 -30.25 10.74 -27.05
CA ASP A 448 -30.29 11.98 -26.25
C ASP A 448 -30.65 11.72 -24.78
N GLY A 449 -31.03 10.49 -24.43
CA GLY A 449 -31.31 10.10 -23.05
C GLY A 449 -30.07 10.21 -22.16
N THR A 450 -30.24 10.72 -20.95
CA THR A 450 -29.16 10.73 -19.94
C THR A 450 -28.86 9.30 -19.51
N ILE A 451 -27.57 8.93 -19.52
CA ILE A 451 -27.14 7.57 -19.14
C ILE A 451 -27.10 7.42 -17.61
N THR A 452 -27.68 6.33 -17.12
CA THR A 452 -27.66 5.97 -15.70
C THR A 452 -26.43 5.15 -15.33
N ARG A 453 -26.08 5.12 -14.03
CA ARG A 453 -24.94 4.34 -13.54
C ARG A 453 -25.02 2.86 -13.87
N GLN A 454 -26.20 2.24 -13.76
CA GLN A 454 -26.36 0.82 -14.10
C GLN A 454 -26.26 0.54 -15.61
N GLU A 455 -26.68 1.49 -16.46
CA GLU A 455 -26.50 1.38 -17.91
C GLU A 455 -25.02 1.53 -18.30
N ALA A 456 -24.31 2.49 -17.70
CA ALA A 456 -22.88 2.69 -17.91
C ALA A 456 -22.10 1.43 -17.48
N ALA A 457 -22.37 0.88 -16.30
CA ALA A 457 -21.74 -0.35 -15.83
C ALA A 457 -21.97 -1.54 -16.79
N ALA A 458 -23.18 -1.71 -17.30
CA ALA A 458 -23.47 -2.76 -18.27
C ALA A 458 -22.72 -2.57 -19.59
N MET A 459 -22.57 -1.34 -20.08
CA MET A 459 -21.81 -1.07 -21.30
C MET A 459 -20.30 -1.23 -21.06
N VAL A 460 -19.77 -0.78 -19.92
CA VAL A 460 -18.35 -0.96 -19.56
C VAL A 460 -18.01 -2.43 -19.36
N ALA A 461 -18.84 -3.23 -18.71
CA ALA A 461 -18.60 -4.67 -18.58
C ALA A 461 -18.51 -5.37 -19.95
N ARG A 462 -19.37 -4.99 -20.92
CA ARG A 462 -19.25 -5.56 -22.28
C ARG A 462 -18.00 -5.09 -23.01
N ALA A 463 -17.57 -3.84 -22.81
CA ALA A 463 -16.32 -3.34 -23.35
C ALA A 463 -15.09 -4.02 -22.71
N ALA A 464 -15.13 -4.28 -21.40
CA ALA A 464 -14.12 -5.02 -20.65
C ALA A 464 -13.94 -6.44 -21.22
N LYS A 465 -15.04 -7.12 -21.57
CA LYS A 465 -15.01 -8.43 -22.22
C LYS A 465 -14.25 -8.40 -23.56
N LEU A 466 -14.44 -7.36 -24.38
CA LEU A 466 -13.66 -7.18 -25.61
C LEU A 466 -12.19 -6.89 -25.34
N CYS A 467 -11.86 -6.25 -24.22
CA CYS A 467 -10.49 -6.00 -23.80
C CYS A 467 -9.79 -7.26 -23.23
N GLY A 468 -10.47 -8.41 -23.22
CA GLY A 468 -9.92 -9.69 -22.76
C GLY A 468 -10.17 -9.99 -21.28
N LEU A 469 -10.97 -9.18 -20.57
CA LEU A 469 -11.33 -9.46 -19.18
C LEU A 469 -12.44 -10.52 -19.10
N ASP A 470 -12.28 -11.48 -18.21
CA ASP A 470 -13.35 -12.40 -17.82
C ASP A 470 -14.40 -11.67 -16.98
N THR A 471 -15.53 -11.34 -17.61
CA THR A 471 -16.59 -10.54 -16.98
C THR A 471 -17.72 -11.36 -16.42
N GLU A 472 -17.63 -12.69 -16.48
CA GLU A 472 -18.67 -13.58 -16.00
C GLU A 472 -18.57 -13.72 -14.47
N MET A 473 -19.71 -13.67 -13.80
CA MET A 473 -19.77 -13.88 -12.35
C MET A 473 -20.86 -14.88 -12.02
N ASP A 474 -20.55 -15.83 -11.13
CA ASP A 474 -21.58 -16.72 -10.61
C ASP A 474 -22.62 -15.94 -9.77
N ALA A 475 -23.81 -16.51 -9.66
CA ALA A 475 -24.93 -15.86 -8.99
C ALA A 475 -24.68 -15.60 -7.49
N GLY A 476 -23.86 -16.43 -6.83
CA GLY A 476 -23.44 -16.26 -5.45
C GLY A 476 -22.51 -15.07 -5.31
N ALA A 477 -21.41 -15.05 -6.07
CA ALA A 477 -20.45 -13.94 -6.07
C ALA A 477 -21.09 -12.60 -6.45
N THR A 478 -21.97 -12.60 -7.46
CA THR A 478 -22.75 -11.41 -7.85
C THR A 478 -23.57 -10.88 -6.67
N LYS A 479 -24.27 -11.76 -5.97
CA LYS A 479 -25.09 -11.38 -4.81
C LYS A 479 -24.22 -10.83 -3.69
N ASP A 480 -23.10 -11.50 -3.39
CA ASP A 480 -22.21 -11.13 -2.28
C ASP A 480 -21.55 -9.76 -2.50
N VAL A 481 -21.06 -9.49 -3.72
CA VAL A 481 -20.49 -8.20 -4.07
C VAL A 481 -21.53 -7.08 -3.99
N LEU A 482 -22.77 -7.33 -4.42
CA LEU A 482 -23.80 -6.29 -4.37
C LEU A 482 -24.40 -6.10 -2.97
N ALA A 483 -24.44 -7.13 -2.14
CA ALA A 483 -25.07 -7.10 -0.82
C ALA A 483 -24.40 -6.10 0.16
N GLN A 484 -23.19 -5.65 -0.14
CA GLN A 484 -22.50 -4.62 0.65
C GLN A 484 -23.14 -3.23 0.51
N PHE A 485 -23.92 -2.97 -0.55
CA PHE A 485 -24.54 -1.68 -0.79
C PHE A 485 -25.99 -1.65 -0.30
N GLY A 486 -26.36 -0.61 0.45
CA GLY A 486 -27.68 -0.56 1.11
C GLY A 486 -28.89 -0.57 0.17
N ASP A 487 -28.71 -0.23 -1.10
CA ASP A 487 -29.76 -0.10 -2.12
C ASP A 487 -29.65 -1.16 -3.24
N TYR A 488 -28.87 -2.22 -3.07
CA TYR A 488 -28.61 -3.23 -4.11
C TYR A 488 -29.87 -3.91 -4.67
N ARG A 489 -30.97 -3.93 -3.91
CA ARG A 489 -32.27 -4.46 -4.36
C ARG A 489 -32.94 -3.59 -5.43
N SER A 490 -32.55 -2.33 -5.56
CA SER A 490 -33.04 -1.41 -6.60
C SER A 490 -32.36 -1.60 -7.96
N VAL A 491 -31.29 -2.40 -8.03
CA VAL A 491 -30.59 -2.70 -9.27
C VAL A 491 -31.46 -3.57 -10.16
N ALA A 492 -31.62 -3.14 -11.42
CA ALA A 492 -32.36 -3.91 -12.41
C ALA A 492 -31.71 -5.28 -12.63
N SER A 493 -32.50 -6.35 -12.77
CA SER A 493 -31.98 -7.73 -12.85
C SER A 493 -30.92 -7.92 -13.94
N TRP A 494 -31.06 -7.24 -15.09
CA TRP A 494 -30.12 -7.29 -16.20
C TRP A 494 -28.78 -6.58 -15.94
N ALA A 495 -28.72 -5.70 -14.93
CA ALA A 495 -27.53 -4.91 -14.60
C ALA A 495 -26.72 -5.49 -13.44
N LYS A 496 -27.27 -6.46 -12.70
CA LYS A 496 -26.67 -6.96 -11.45
C LYS A 496 -25.28 -7.52 -11.65
N GLU A 497 -25.14 -8.46 -12.59
CA GLU A 497 -23.85 -9.08 -12.87
C GLU A 497 -22.81 -8.05 -13.32
N SER A 498 -23.16 -7.17 -14.27
CA SER A 498 -22.25 -6.14 -14.75
C SER A 498 -21.84 -5.13 -13.68
N LEU A 499 -22.77 -4.72 -12.81
CA LEU A 499 -22.46 -3.86 -11.67
C LEU A 499 -21.56 -4.58 -10.66
N ALA A 500 -21.87 -5.83 -10.33
CA ALA A 500 -21.05 -6.64 -9.46
C ALA A 500 -19.63 -6.76 -10.02
N PHE A 501 -19.48 -7.04 -11.32
CA PHE A 501 -18.20 -7.09 -12.00
C PHE A 501 -17.46 -5.76 -11.88
N CYS A 502 -18.13 -4.64 -12.19
CA CYS A 502 -17.48 -3.33 -12.13
C CYS A 502 -17.00 -2.98 -10.71
N TYR A 503 -17.76 -3.32 -9.67
CA TYR A 503 -17.32 -3.12 -8.29
C TYR A 503 -16.20 -4.09 -7.90
N TYR A 504 -16.36 -5.37 -8.23
CA TYR A 504 -15.38 -6.43 -7.95
C TYR A 504 -14.00 -6.12 -8.54
N THR A 505 -13.97 -5.49 -9.72
CA THR A 505 -12.75 -5.12 -10.45
C THR A 505 -12.28 -3.70 -10.18
N ASN A 506 -12.90 -2.97 -9.26
CA ASN A 506 -12.63 -1.56 -8.97
C ASN A 506 -12.78 -0.62 -10.18
N ILE A 507 -13.45 -1.05 -11.25
CA ILE A 507 -13.94 -0.15 -12.31
C ILE A 507 -14.91 0.87 -11.70
N LEU A 508 -15.70 0.45 -10.73
CA LEU A 508 -16.47 1.29 -9.81
C LEU A 508 -15.90 1.18 -8.40
N ASP A 509 -15.88 2.30 -7.69
CA ASP A 509 -15.36 2.39 -6.33
C ASP A 509 -16.25 1.66 -5.31
N GLN A 510 -15.66 0.74 -4.55
CA GLN A 510 -16.34 -0.03 -3.50
C GLN A 510 -16.54 0.77 -2.19
N SER A 511 -15.91 1.93 -2.03
CA SER A 511 -16.05 2.75 -0.82
C SER A 511 -17.44 3.38 -0.65
N ALA A 512 -18.25 3.39 -1.72
CA ALA A 512 -19.58 3.94 -1.71
C ALA A 512 -20.56 3.13 -0.85
N LEU A 513 -21.37 3.82 -0.03
CA LEU A 513 -22.40 3.17 0.80
C LEU A 513 -23.64 2.70 0.02
N LYS A 514 -23.82 3.22 -1.21
CA LYS A 514 -24.97 2.97 -2.10
C LYS A 514 -24.52 2.94 -3.55
N ILE A 515 -25.19 2.13 -4.36
CA ILE A 515 -25.00 2.03 -5.81
C ILE A 515 -25.68 3.20 -6.53
N GLU A 516 -26.85 3.64 -6.11
CA GLU A 516 -27.74 4.60 -6.81
C GLU A 516 -27.93 4.24 -8.31
N PRO A 517 -28.45 3.04 -8.64
CA PRO A 517 -28.33 2.47 -9.98
C PRO A 517 -29.01 3.28 -11.09
N THR A 518 -30.08 4.00 -10.79
CA THR A 518 -30.83 4.82 -11.74
C THR A 518 -30.38 6.28 -11.80
N LYS A 519 -29.39 6.67 -10.97
CA LYS A 519 -28.84 8.02 -10.97
C LYS A 519 -28.05 8.26 -12.25
N ALA A 520 -28.16 9.47 -12.80
CA ALA A 520 -27.33 9.91 -13.91
C ALA A 520 -25.86 9.88 -13.51
N ILE A 521 -25.02 9.25 -14.33
CA ILE A 521 -23.58 9.19 -14.09
C ILE A 521 -22.91 10.46 -14.63
N LEU A 522 -21.88 10.93 -13.93
CA LEU A 522 -21.13 12.14 -14.25
C LEU A 522 -20.00 11.86 -15.24
N ARG A 523 -19.56 12.90 -15.98
CA ARG A 523 -18.42 12.83 -16.90
C ARG A 523 -17.15 12.33 -16.22
N CYS A 524 -16.86 12.80 -15.02
CA CYS A 524 -15.67 12.38 -14.26
C CYS A 524 -15.73 10.88 -13.87
N GLU A 525 -16.91 10.39 -13.49
CA GLU A 525 -17.12 8.98 -13.16
C GLU A 525 -16.94 8.09 -14.39
N ILE A 526 -17.48 8.49 -15.56
CA ILE A 526 -17.26 7.76 -16.82
C ILE A 526 -15.79 7.73 -17.20
N ALA A 527 -15.07 8.85 -17.07
CA ALA A 527 -13.64 8.89 -17.32
C ALA A 527 -12.88 7.93 -16.39
N GLN A 528 -13.23 7.90 -15.11
CA GLN A 528 -12.64 6.97 -14.16
C GLN A 528 -12.92 5.52 -14.50
N MET A 529 -14.17 5.17 -14.84
CA MET A 529 -14.54 3.80 -15.20
C MET A 529 -13.76 3.29 -16.40
N LEU A 530 -13.64 4.09 -17.47
CA LEU A 530 -12.92 3.69 -18.67
C LEU A 530 -11.41 3.62 -18.43
N TYR A 531 -10.85 4.54 -17.65
CA TYR A 531 -9.45 4.47 -17.23
C TYR A 531 -9.18 3.18 -16.45
N ASN A 532 -9.98 2.90 -15.41
CA ASN A 532 -9.82 1.69 -14.60
C ASN A 532 -10.00 0.41 -15.43
N MET A 533 -10.97 0.38 -16.36
CA MET A 533 -11.17 -0.76 -17.25
C MET A 533 -9.95 -1.02 -18.14
N LEU A 534 -9.40 0.03 -18.75
CA LEU A 534 -8.23 -0.10 -19.62
C LEU A 534 -6.97 -0.47 -18.83
N THR A 535 -6.79 0.07 -17.62
CA THR A 535 -5.71 -0.32 -16.71
C THR A 535 -5.86 -1.78 -16.27
N ALA A 536 -7.07 -2.21 -15.89
CA ALA A 536 -7.33 -3.60 -15.52
C ALA A 536 -7.08 -4.57 -16.68
N ALA A 537 -7.30 -4.14 -17.92
CA ALA A 537 -6.95 -4.90 -19.12
C ALA A 537 -5.47 -4.79 -19.53
N GLU A 538 -4.67 -4.00 -18.81
CA GLU A 538 -3.26 -3.66 -19.11
C GLU A 538 -3.07 -3.09 -20.53
N LEU A 539 -4.00 -2.21 -20.93
CA LEU A 539 -3.97 -1.58 -22.26
C LEU A 539 -3.49 -0.12 -22.23
N ILE A 540 -3.27 0.48 -21.05
CA ILE A 540 -2.81 1.87 -20.89
C ILE A 540 -1.84 2.08 -19.75
#